data_AF-A0AAV0WI15-F1
#
_entry.id   AF-A0AAV0WI15-F1
#
_cell.length_a   1.000
_cell.length_b   1.000
_cell.length_c   1.000
_cell.angle_alpha   90.00
_cell.angle_beta   90.00
_cell.angle_gamma   90.00
#
_symmetry.space_group_name_H-M   'P 1'
#
loop_
_entity.id
_entity.type
_entity.pdbx_description
1 polymer ?
#
loop_
_entity_poly.entity_id
_entity_poly.type
_entity_poly.pdbx_seq_one_letter_code
_entity_poly.pdbx_strand_id
1 'polypeptide(L)'
;MLTGHGCFQAKLYSFTRAESPHCLSCGDNIDDAEHTFFKCGRWARKLADLEATVDQVVTPETIIPIMLHSKRNWEAVERYVTLYLRTKEEEERLRR
;
A
#
# COMPACT_ATOMS: atom_id res chain seq x y z
N MET A 1 7.18 0.84 6.37
CA MET A 1 6.15 1.35 5.45
C MET A 1 6.18 0.63 4.11
N LEU A 2 7.32 0.61 3.41
CA LEU A 2 7.52 -0.13 2.14
C LEU A 2 8.44 -1.36 2.28
N THR A 3 8.50 -1.97 3.47
CA THR A 3 9.45 -3.06 3.75
C THR A 3 8.98 -4.43 3.21
N GLY A 4 7.86 -4.48 2.48
CA GLY A 4 7.23 -5.74 2.05
C GLY A 4 6.60 -6.55 3.19
N HIS A 5 6.56 -6.01 4.41
CA HIS A 5 5.86 -6.60 5.55
C HIS A 5 4.36 -6.28 5.49
N GLY A 6 3.53 -7.33 5.44
CA GLY A 6 2.08 -7.26 5.32
C GLY A 6 1.53 -8.48 4.57
N CYS A 7 0.20 -8.59 4.49
CA CYS A 7 -0.47 -9.65 3.71
C CYS A 7 -0.52 -9.29 2.22
N PHE A 8 0.66 -9.12 1.62
CA PHE A 8 0.83 -8.94 0.18
C PHE A 8 0.95 -10.31 -0.50
N GLN A 9 0.32 -10.53 -1.65
CA GLN A 9 0.38 -11.83 -2.31
C GLN A 9 1.81 -12.23 -2.70
N ALA A 10 2.66 -11.29 -3.12
CA ALA A 10 4.07 -11.60 -3.39
C ALA A 10 4.79 -12.13 -2.14
N LYS A 11 4.49 -11.58 -0.96
CA LYS A 11 5.05 -12.03 0.32
C LYS A 11 4.50 -13.40 0.72
N LEU A 12 3.19 -13.60 0.62
CA LEU A 12 2.55 -14.88 0.95
C LEU A 12 3.02 -16.00 0.02
N TYR A 13 3.15 -15.72 -1.28
CA TYR A 13 3.68 -16.64 -2.27
C TYR A 13 5.11 -17.08 -1.93
N SER A 14 5.97 -16.14 -1.49
CA SER A 14 7.35 -16.46 -1.06
C SER A 14 7.43 -17.42 0.14
N PHE A 15 6.35 -17.56 0.92
CA PHE A 15 6.23 -18.51 2.03
C PHE A 15 5.31 -19.70 1.70
N THR A 16 4.94 -19.89 0.43
CA THR A 16 4.03 -20.95 -0.01
C THR A 16 2.65 -20.88 0.68
N ARG A 17 2.22 -19.66 1.04
CA ARG A 17 0.94 -19.37 1.72
C ARG A 17 -0.13 -18.81 0.78
N ALA A 18 0.22 -18.56 -0.48
CA ALA A 18 -0.68 -18.13 -1.55
C ALA A 18 -0.32 -18.87 -2.85
N GLU A 19 -1.29 -19.02 -3.75
CA GLU A 19 -1.12 -19.75 -5.02
C GLU A 19 -0.37 -18.95 -6.09
N SER A 20 -0.44 -17.62 -6.03
CA SER A 20 0.24 -16.72 -6.97
C SER A 20 0.65 -15.41 -6.29
N PRO A 21 1.62 -14.66 -6.85
CA PRO A 21 2.01 -13.35 -6.35
C PRO A 21 1.10 -12.21 -6.84
N HIS A 22 0.07 -12.50 -7.65
CA HIS A 22 -0.74 -11.50 -8.35
C HIS A 22 -1.62 -10.70 -7.39
N CYS A 23 -1.91 -9.44 -7.73
CA CYS A 23 -2.83 -8.62 -6.96
C CYS A 23 -4.27 -9.09 -7.15
N LEU A 24 -4.85 -9.65 -6.09
CA LEU A 24 -6.24 -10.12 -6.08
C LEU A 24 -7.28 -8.99 -6.22
N SER A 25 -6.85 -7.72 -6.15
CA SER A 25 -7.74 -6.56 -6.28
C SER A 25 -7.81 -6.00 -7.70
N CYS A 26 -6.68 -5.90 -8.40
CA CYS A 26 -6.63 -5.30 -9.75
C CYS A 26 -6.08 -6.24 -10.83
N GLY A 27 -5.65 -7.45 -10.47
CA GLY A 27 -5.10 -8.44 -11.41
C GLY A 27 -3.66 -8.21 -11.85
N ASP A 28 -2.96 -7.21 -11.31
CA ASP A 28 -1.56 -6.95 -11.65
C ASP A 28 -0.66 -8.13 -11.25
N ASN A 29 0.45 -8.32 -11.95
CA ASN A 29 1.30 -9.51 -11.85
C ASN A 29 2.00 -9.63 -10.49
N ILE A 30 2.15 -8.53 -9.75
CA ILE A 30 2.77 -8.52 -8.43
C ILE A 30 1.99 -7.65 -7.45
N ASP A 31 1.61 -8.25 -6.33
CA ASP A 31 1.09 -7.56 -5.17
C ASP A 31 2.21 -7.41 -4.15
N ASP A 32 2.92 -6.29 -4.21
CA ASP A 32 3.90 -5.89 -3.21
C ASP A 32 3.54 -4.52 -2.61
N ALA A 33 4.40 -4.01 -1.72
CA ALA A 33 4.17 -2.75 -1.06
C ALA A 33 4.19 -1.56 -2.04
N GLU A 34 5.04 -1.59 -3.06
CA GLU A 34 5.15 -0.50 -4.03
C GLU A 34 3.94 -0.46 -4.96
N HIS A 35 3.56 -1.62 -5.51
CA HIS A 35 2.34 -1.77 -6.28
C HIS A 35 1.12 -1.31 -5.47
N THR A 36 0.97 -1.84 -4.24
CA THR A 36 -0.18 -1.51 -3.38
C THR A 36 -0.24 -0.01 -3.10
N PHE A 37 0.89 0.63 -2.82
CA PHE A 37 0.93 2.03 -2.45
C PHE A 37 0.67 2.95 -3.65
N PHE A 38 1.37 2.73 -4.77
CA PHE A 38 1.47 3.73 -5.86
C PHE A 38 0.70 3.37 -7.13
N LYS A 39 0.43 2.08 -7.40
CA LYS A 39 -0.03 1.61 -8.73
C LYS A 39 -1.42 0.99 -8.70
N CYS A 40 -1.79 0.38 -7.58
CA CYS A 40 -3.00 -0.43 -7.49
C CYS A 40 -4.26 0.45 -7.61
N GLY A 41 -5.07 0.20 -8.66
CA GLY A 41 -6.30 0.96 -8.93
C GLY A 41 -7.33 0.93 -7.80
N ARG A 42 -7.29 -0.09 -6.93
CA ARG A 42 -8.12 -0.18 -5.72
C ARG A 42 -7.88 0.99 -4.76
N TRP A 43 -6.63 1.43 -4.63
CA TRP A 43 -6.22 2.46 -3.67
C TRP A 43 -6.13 3.85 -4.29
N ALA A 44 -6.35 3.99 -5.60
CA ALA A 44 -6.21 5.25 -6.33
C ALA A 44 -6.98 6.42 -5.71
N ARG A 45 -8.24 6.20 -5.28
CA ARG A 45 -9.02 7.25 -4.61
C ARG A 45 -8.39 7.68 -3.28
N LYS A 46 -7.84 6.73 -2.52
CA LYS A 46 -7.21 7.00 -1.22
C LYS A 46 -5.83 7.64 -1.36
N LEU A 47 -5.12 7.31 -2.44
CA LEU A 47 -3.90 8.02 -2.83
C LEU A 47 -4.23 9.47 -3.21
N ALA A 48 -5.29 9.72 -3.99
CA ALA A 48 -5.72 11.08 -4.32
C ALA A 48 -6.15 11.89 -3.07
N ASP A 49 -6.85 11.26 -2.11
CA ASP A 49 -7.18 11.89 -0.82
C ASP A 49 -5.90 12.29 -0.05
N LEU A 50 -4.86 11.44 -0.09
CA LEU A 50 -3.56 11.72 0.53
C LEU A 50 -2.85 12.87 -0.18
N GLU A 51 -2.76 12.85 -1.51
CA GLU A 51 -2.15 13.90 -2.34
C GLU A 51 -2.80 15.26 -2.07
N ALA A 52 -4.13 15.32 -2.00
CA ALA A 52 -4.86 16.54 -1.63
C ALA A 52 -4.54 16.99 -0.19
N THR A 53 -4.28 16.06 0.73
CA THR A 53 -3.96 16.38 2.13
C THR A 53 -2.55 16.98 2.29
N VAL A 54 -1.59 16.49 1.50
CA VAL A 54 -0.18 16.91 1.52
C VAL A 54 0.16 17.99 0.49
N ASP A 55 -0.81 18.33 -0.36
CA ASP A 55 -0.74 19.32 -1.45
C ASP A 55 0.38 19.04 -2.47
N GLN A 56 0.66 17.76 -2.70
CA GLN A 56 1.75 17.29 -3.58
C GLN A 56 1.42 15.94 -4.20
N VAL A 57 1.93 15.71 -5.42
CA VAL A 57 1.87 14.39 -6.06
C VAL A 57 2.77 13.41 -5.32
N VAL A 58 2.23 12.24 -5.01
CA VAL A 58 2.90 11.22 -4.21
C VAL A 58 3.45 10.13 -5.12
N THR A 59 4.78 10.05 -5.16
CA THR A 59 5.56 9.10 -5.97
C THR A 59 6.62 8.43 -5.08
N PRO A 60 7.26 7.34 -5.52
CA PRO A 60 8.37 6.73 -4.80
C PRO A 60 9.49 7.73 -4.46
N GLU A 61 9.73 8.70 -5.33
CA GLU A 61 10.78 9.72 -5.18
C GLU A 61 10.36 10.86 -4.24
N THR A 62 9.06 11.20 -4.20
CA THR A 62 8.57 12.35 -3.42
C THR A 62 8.07 11.97 -2.03
N ILE A 63 7.74 10.70 -1.77
CA ILE A 63 7.09 10.30 -0.51
C ILE A 63 7.95 10.59 0.73
N ILE A 64 9.26 10.32 0.67
CA ILE A 64 10.15 10.54 1.81
C ILE A 64 10.32 12.04 2.10
N PRO A 65 10.64 12.90 1.11
CA PRO A 65 10.61 14.36 1.30
C PRO A 65 9.29 14.89 1.87
N ILE A 66 8.15 14.40 1.36
CA ILE A 66 6.81 14.80 1.83
C ILE A 66 6.63 14.47 3.32
N MET A 67 6.97 13.23 3.72
CA MET A 67 6.86 12.77 5.10
C MET A 67 7.76 13.57 6.05
N LEU A 68 8.97 13.91 5.62
CA LEU A 68 9.94 14.65 6.44
C LEU A 68 9.61 16.15 6.54
N HIS A 69 8.77 16.68 5.66
CA HIS A 69 8.41 18.10 5.65
C HIS A 69 7.60 18.53 6.89
N SER A 70 6.72 17.66 7.41
CA SER A 70 5.97 17.96 8.64
C SER A 70 5.42 16.71 9.31
N LYS A 71 5.19 16.80 10.63
CA LYS A 71 4.49 15.76 11.40
C LYS A 71 3.10 15.46 10.83
N ARG A 72 2.38 16.49 10.36
CA ARG A 72 1.05 16.33 9.73
C ARG A 72 1.14 15.46 8.47
N ASN A 73 2.15 15.67 7.63
CA ASN A 73 2.35 14.87 6.42
C ASN A 73 2.71 13.43 6.77
N TRP A 74 3.62 13.24 7.73
CA TRP A 74 3.94 11.92 8.25
C TRP A 74 2.69 11.16 8.69
N GLU A 75 1.86 11.77 9.55
CA GLU A 75 0.62 11.16 10.05
C GLU A 75 -0.39 10.89 8.92
N ALA A 76 -0.46 11.75 7.90
CA ALA A 76 -1.33 11.53 6.74
C ALA A 76 -0.92 10.29 5.95
N VAL A 77 0.38 10.15 5.67
CA VAL A 77 0.94 8.99 4.98
C VAL A 77 0.79 7.72 5.83
N GLU A 78 1.06 7.81 7.13
CA GLU A 78 0.90 6.68 8.07
C GLU A 78 -0.55 6.18 8.11
N ARG A 79 -1.53 7.09 8.14
CA ARG A 79 -2.96 6.72 8.06
C ARG A 79 -3.30 6.00 6.76
N TYR A 80 -2.80 6.49 5.62
CA TYR A 80 -3.00 5.84 4.32
C TYR A 80 -2.42 4.42 4.30
N VAL A 81 -1.21 4.25 4.84
CA VAL A 81 -0.54 2.95 4.89
C VAL A 81 -1.24 1.97 5.81
N THR A 82 -1.62 2.45 7.00
CA THR A 82 -2.34 1.65 7.98
C THR A 82 -3.68 1.17 7.41
N LEU A 83 -4.35 2.01 6.61
CA LEU A 83 -5.60 1.65 5.96
C LEU A 83 -5.43 0.41 5.07
N TYR A 84 -4.55 0.46 4.06
CA TYR A 84 -4.46 -0.66 3.13
C TYR A 84 -3.86 -1.92 3.79
N LEU A 85 -2.94 -1.76 4.75
CA LEU A 85 -2.36 -2.89 5.47
C LEU A 85 -3.43 -3.63 6.28
N ARG A 86 -4.23 -2.90 7.07
CA ARG A 86 -5.31 -3.49 7.86
C ARG A 86 -6.38 -4.13 6.98
N THR A 87 -6.76 -3.48 5.88
CA THR A 87 -7.75 -4.06 4.97
C THR A 87 -7.26 -5.36 4.35
N LYS A 88 -6.01 -5.41 3.86
CA LYS A 88 -5.43 -6.65 3.31
C LYS A 88 -5.27 -7.75 4.36
N GLU A 89 -4.90 -7.39 5.59
CA GLU A 89 -4.80 -8.34 6.70
C GLU A 89 -6.16 -8.96 7.04
N GLU A 90 -7.21 -8.15 7.09
CA GLU A 90 -8.58 -8.62 7.30
C GLU A 90 -9.04 -9.57 6.18
N GLU A 91 -8.76 -9.20 4.92
CA GLU A 91 -9.11 -10.05 3.77
C GLU A 91 -8.38 -11.39 3.79
N GLU A 92 -7.09 -11.39 4.15
CA GLU A 92 -6.33 -12.63 4.32
C GLU A 92 -6.84 -13.46 5.50
N ARG A 93 -7.29 -12.82 6.58
CA ARG A 93 -7.91 -13.50 7.72
C ARG A 93 -9.23 -14.18 7.33
N LEU A 94 -10.05 -13.53 6.51
CA LEU A 94 -11.33 -14.08 6.05
C LEU A 94 -11.18 -15.19 4.99
N ARG A 95 -10.02 -15.27 4.33
CA ARG A 95 -9.71 -16.33 3.35
C ARG A 95 -9.16 -17.61 3.98
N ARG A 96 -8.74 -17.57 5.24
CA ARG A 96 -8.20 -18.70 6.01
C ARG A 96 -9.26 -19.29 6.92
#